data_AF-A0A5C5GDB3-F1
#
_entry.id   AF-A0A5C5GDB3-F1
#
_cell.length_a   1.000
_cell.length_b   1.000
_cell.length_c   1.000
_cell.angle_alpha   90.00
_cell.angle_beta   90.00
_cell.angle_gamma   90.00
#
_symmetry.space_group_name_H-M   'P 1'
#
loop_
_entity.id
_entity.type
_entity.pdbx_description
1 polymer ?
#
loop_
_entity_poly.entity_id
_entity_poly.type
_entity_poly.pdbx_seq_one_letter_code
_entity_poly.pdbx_strand_id
1 'polypeptide(L)'
;MKPFLSAALALCLAACATETVAPPAIGDDSRLFEDPWGAEGPPVMGFVAAELAGSAQRWTTYDFSIGAFSASAWMHEVPAGVELRIMAYQPGQWDVMERRINLTGTLPSLAPGQASDAVFALLMEEAIDGPRLEGPAVLRLTRIEREGDEVYGKAAGDFSAEICPSGGMEDGPCLPISGRFETEVQFDNM
;
A
#
# COMPACT_ATOMS: atom_id res chain seq x y z
N MET A 1 57.78 -51.78 67.65
CA MET A 1 57.95 -52.54 66.40
C MET A 1 56.58 -53.06 65.95
N LYS A 2 56.32 -52.97 64.64
CA LYS A 2 55.10 -53.37 63.90
C LYS A 2 53.89 -52.43 63.98
N PRO A 3 53.10 -52.37 62.89
CA PRO A 3 52.86 -51.14 62.13
C PRO A 3 51.39 -50.70 62.14
N PHE A 4 51.09 -49.46 61.74
CA PHE A 4 49.73 -49.06 61.40
C PHE A 4 49.57 -48.78 59.91
N LEU A 5 48.54 -49.44 59.38
CA LEU A 5 48.06 -49.49 58.01
C LEU A 5 47.57 -48.13 57.51
N SER A 6 47.84 -47.90 56.22
CA SER A 6 47.10 -46.99 55.36
C SER A 6 45.61 -47.35 55.30
N ALA A 7 44.75 -46.32 55.32
CA ALA A 7 43.40 -46.38 54.77
C ALA A 7 43.15 -45.09 53.98
N ALA A 8 42.76 -45.28 52.73
CA ALA A 8 42.47 -44.27 51.73
C ALA A 8 40.97 -43.94 51.68
N LEU A 9 40.62 -42.96 50.82
CA LEU A 9 39.28 -42.61 50.31
C LEU A 9 38.35 -41.88 51.30
N ALA A 10 37.53 -40.89 50.92
CA ALA A 10 37.15 -40.36 49.62
C ALA A 10 36.71 -38.89 49.78
N LEU A 11 37.13 -38.01 48.87
CA LEU A 11 36.56 -36.66 48.74
C LEU A 11 35.20 -36.76 48.03
N CYS A 12 34.12 -36.41 48.73
CA CYS A 12 32.83 -36.11 48.09
C CYS A 12 32.91 -34.72 47.45
N LEU A 13 33.01 -34.67 46.13
CA LEU A 13 32.71 -33.48 45.34
C LEU A 13 31.18 -33.39 45.21
N ALA A 14 30.56 -32.55 46.02
CA ALA A 14 29.16 -32.17 45.84
C ALA A 14 29.06 -31.28 44.59
N ALA A 15 28.52 -31.84 43.51
CA ALA A 15 28.16 -31.11 42.31
C ALA A 15 26.93 -30.24 42.60
N CYS A 16 27.10 -28.92 42.66
CA CYS A 16 26.00 -27.98 42.52
C CYS A 16 25.46 -28.12 41.10
N ALA A 17 24.34 -28.82 40.95
CA ALA A 17 23.55 -28.77 39.73
C ALA A 17 22.92 -27.37 39.65
N THR A 18 23.48 -26.52 38.79
CA THR A 18 22.81 -25.29 38.36
C THR A 18 21.60 -25.72 37.55
N GLU A 19 20.42 -25.56 38.14
CA GLU A 19 19.15 -25.81 37.46
C GLU A 19 19.00 -24.74 36.38
N THR A 20 19.37 -25.09 35.14
CA THR A 20 19.17 -24.24 33.97
C THR A 20 17.66 -24.14 33.75
N VAL A 21 17.04 -23.11 34.34
CA VAL A 21 15.66 -22.74 34.02
C VAL A 21 15.64 -22.41 32.53
N ALA A 22 15.09 -23.33 31.74
CA ALA A 22 14.84 -23.07 30.33
C ALA A 22 13.99 -21.79 30.25
N PRO A 23 14.37 -20.81 29.41
CA PRO A 23 13.51 -19.66 29.18
C PRO A 23 12.12 -20.17 28.76
N PRO A 24 11.03 -19.51 29.19
CA PRO A 24 9.71 -19.89 28.73
C PRO A 24 9.73 -19.96 27.20
N ALA A 25 9.27 -21.07 26.65
CA ALA A 25 9.08 -21.18 25.21
C ALA A 25 8.16 -20.02 24.81
N ILE A 26 8.70 -19.06 24.06
CA ILE A 26 7.88 -18.11 23.33
C ILE A 26 7.05 -19.00 22.41
N GLY A 27 5.76 -19.14 22.72
CA GLY A 27 4.83 -19.83 21.83
C GLY A 27 4.99 -19.24 20.45
N ASP A 28 5.00 -20.10 19.44
CA ASP A 28 5.00 -19.70 18.04
C ASP A 28 3.72 -18.90 17.77
N ASP A 29 3.82 -17.58 18.01
CA ASP A 29 2.74 -16.61 17.85
C ASP A 29 2.69 -16.11 16.40
N SER A 30 2.95 -17.03 15.46
CA SER A 30 2.83 -16.81 14.02
C SER A 30 1.39 -16.51 13.58
N ARG A 31 0.41 -16.62 14.50
CA ARG A 31 -0.98 -16.17 14.29
C ARG A 31 -1.17 -14.67 14.39
N LEU A 32 -0.20 -13.89 14.88
CA LEU A 32 -0.31 -12.43 14.97
C LEU A 32 -0.10 -11.71 13.63
N PHE A 33 0.23 -12.43 12.55
CA PHE A 33 0.51 -11.86 11.22
C PHE A 33 -0.18 -12.63 10.10
N GLU A 34 -1.33 -13.26 10.39
CA GLU A 34 -2.19 -13.72 9.29
C GLU A 34 -2.59 -12.51 8.44
N ASP A 35 -2.45 -12.65 7.12
CA ASP A 35 -2.91 -11.64 6.17
C ASP A 35 -4.38 -11.32 6.49
N PRO A 36 -4.68 -10.09 6.92
CA PRO A 36 -6.01 -9.71 7.37
C PRO A 36 -7.08 -9.86 6.29
N TRP A 37 -6.67 -9.96 5.02
CA TRP A 37 -7.56 -10.15 3.87
C TRP A 37 -7.68 -11.60 3.40
N GLY A 38 -6.77 -12.47 3.84
CA GLY A 38 -6.71 -13.86 3.39
C GLY A 38 -6.68 -14.00 1.87
N ALA A 39 -7.09 -15.17 1.37
CA ALA A 39 -7.03 -15.49 -0.05
C ALA A 39 -7.99 -14.68 -0.94
N GLU A 40 -9.01 -14.03 -0.36
CA GLU A 40 -10.01 -13.26 -1.11
C GLU A 40 -9.56 -11.82 -1.38
N GLY A 41 -8.63 -11.29 -0.58
CA GLY A 41 -8.13 -9.93 -0.71
C GLY A 41 -9.07 -8.87 -0.12
N PRO A 42 -8.62 -7.60 -0.13
CA PRO A 42 -9.41 -6.47 0.34
C PRO A 42 -10.66 -6.25 -0.53
N PRO A 43 -11.72 -5.62 0.02
CA PRO A 43 -12.90 -5.22 -0.73
C PRO A 43 -12.53 -4.37 -1.96
N VAL A 44 -13.15 -4.66 -3.10
CA VAL A 44 -13.02 -3.85 -4.32
C VAL A 44 -13.87 -2.59 -4.20
N MET A 45 -13.26 -1.43 -4.45
CA MET A 45 -13.92 -0.12 -4.43
C MET A 45 -14.35 0.34 -5.83
N GLY A 46 -13.68 -0.12 -6.87
CA GLY A 46 -13.89 0.38 -8.23
C GLY A 46 -12.77 0.06 -9.20
N PHE A 47 -12.64 0.89 -10.23
CA PHE A 47 -11.68 0.65 -11.31
C PHE A 47 -11.16 1.92 -11.97
N VAL A 48 -10.03 1.75 -12.65
CA VAL A 48 -9.48 2.69 -13.63
C VAL A 48 -9.36 1.96 -14.96
N ALA A 49 -9.87 2.54 -16.05
CA ALA A 49 -9.75 2.00 -17.40
C ALA A 49 -9.10 3.04 -18.30
N ALA A 50 -8.05 2.66 -19.03
CA ALA A 50 -7.28 3.58 -19.86
C ALA A 50 -6.80 2.93 -21.15
N GLU A 51 -6.38 3.77 -22.08
CA GLU A 51 -5.53 3.41 -23.20
C GLU A 51 -4.12 3.94 -22.92
N LEU A 52 -3.12 3.05 -22.89
CA LEU A 52 -1.70 3.37 -22.73
C LEU A 52 -0.98 2.99 -24.02
N ALA A 53 -0.42 3.97 -24.72
CA ALA A 53 0.27 3.78 -26.00
C ALA A 53 -0.54 2.90 -26.99
N GLY A 54 -1.86 3.14 -27.10
CA GLY A 54 -2.77 2.39 -27.98
C GLY A 54 -3.23 1.04 -27.44
N SER A 55 -2.80 0.63 -26.24
CA SER A 55 -3.20 -0.63 -25.61
C SER A 55 -4.16 -0.40 -24.45
N ALA A 56 -5.30 -1.10 -24.46
CA ALA A 56 -6.26 -1.03 -23.36
C ALA A 56 -5.68 -1.62 -22.07
N GLN A 57 -5.85 -0.90 -20.97
CA GLN A 57 -5.42 -1.28 -19.63
C GLN A 57 -6.59 -1.14 -18.64
N ARG A 58 -6.53 -1.92 -17.56
CA ARG A 58 -7.48 -1.83 -16.45
C ARG A 58 -6.77 -2.04 -15.13
N TRP A 59 -7.13 -1.23 -14.14
CA TRP A 59 -6.73 -1.35 -12.75
C TRP A 59 -7.94 -1.36 -11.83
N THR A 60 -7.75 -1.80 -10.59
CA THR A 60 -8.76 -1.97 -9.55
C THR A 60 -8.35 -1.17 -8.31
N THR A 61 -9.29 -0.47 -7.70
CA THR A 61 -9.10 0.21 -6.41
C THR A 61 -9.66 -0.69 -5.30
N TYR A 62 -9.04 -0.63 -4.12
CA TYR A 62 -9.34 -1.52 -3.01
C TYR A 62 -9.40 -0.75 -1.70
N ASP A 63 -10.16 -1.26 -0.75
CA ASP A 63 -10.19 -0.73 0.61
C ASP A 63 -9.25 -1.54 1.51
N PHE A 64 -8.11 -0.97 1.90
CA PHE A 64 -7.18 -1.62 2.83
C PHE A 64 -7.45 -1.26 4.30
N SER A 65 -8.61 -0.69 4.62
CA SER A 65 -8.92 -0.23 5.97
C SER A 65 -9.17 -1.39 6.95
N ILE A 66 -8.17 -1.73 7.77
CA ILE A 66 -8.29 -2.69 8.88
C ILE A 66 -8.04 -1.94 10.19
N GLY A 67 -9.12 -1.50 10.83
CA GLY A 67 -9.03 -0.73 12.07
C GLY A 67 -8.38 0.66 11.94
N ALA A 68 -8.05 1.08 10.72
CA ALA A 68 -7.52 2.41 10.37
C ALA A 68 -7.89 2.76 8.92
N PHE A 69 -7.95 4.05 8.59
CA PHE A 69 -8.24 4.54 7.23
C PHE A 69 -7.07 4.25 6.29
N SER A 70 -7.31 3.41 5.27
CA SER A 70 -6.29 3.02 4.29
C SER A 70 -6.89 2.67 2.93
N ALA A 71 -7.94 3.37 2.50
CA ALA A 71 -8.50 3.15 1.18
C ALA A 71 -7.46 3.48 0.09
N SER A 72 -7.45 2.74 -1.02
CA SER A 72 -6.54 3.02 -2.14
C SER A 72 -6.93 4.27 -2.92
N ALA A 73 -8.17 4.73 -2.76
CA ALA A 73 -8.66 5.99 -3.29
C ALA A 73 -9.25 6.85 -2.17
N TRP A 74 -8.74 8.06 -2.02
CA TRP A 74 -9.13 8.96 -0.94
C TRP A 74 -9.06 10.43 -1.33
N MET A 75 -9.73 11.25 -0.53
CA MET A 75 -9.72 12.70 -0.58
C MET A 75 -9.49 13.27 0.81
N HIS A 76 -8.68 14.31 0.93
CA HIS A 76 -8.50 15.06 2.17
C HIS A 76 -8.36 16.57 1.90
N GLU A 77 -8.65 17.38 2.90
CA GLU A 77 -8.42 18.82 2.80
C GLU A 77 -6.93 19.16 2.88
N VAL A 78 -6.50 20.02 1.98
CA VAL A 78 -5.16 20.63 1.96
C VAL A 78 -5.32 22.16 1.89
N PRO A 79 -4.30 22.96 2.26
CA PRO A 79 -4.44 24.42 2.21
C PRO A 79 -4.84 24.99 0.84
N ALA A 80 -4.55 24.27 -0.25
CA ALA A 80 -4.87 24.65 -1.62
C ALA A 80 -6.25 24.16 -2.11
N GLY A 81 -6.98 23.33 -1.34
CA GLY A 81 -8.24 22.73 -1.75
C GLY A 81 -8.42 21.30 -1.22
N VAL A 82 -8.82 20.37 -2.09
CA VAL A 82 -9.01 18.95 -1.76
C VAL A 82 -8.07 18.12 -2.63
N GLU A 83 -7.09 17.45 -2.04
CA GLU A 83 -6.25 16.51 -2.79
C GLU A 83 -7.07 15.23 -3.02
N LEU A 84 -7.21 14.83 -4.28
CA LEU A 84 -7.67 13.51 -4.69
C LEU A 84 -6.45 12.64 -4.96
N ARG A 85 -6.40 11.47 -4.33
CA ARG A 85 -5.44 10.41 -4.64
C ARG A 85 -6.16 9.13 -5.04
N ILE A 86 -5.75 8.54 -6.16
CA ILE A 86 -6.20 7.25 -6.64
C ILE A 86 -4.97 6.36 -6.85
N MET A 87 -4.84 5.33 -6.03
CA MET A 87 -3.92 4.22 -6.23
C MET A 87 -4.72 3.03 -6.74
N ALA A 88 -4.36 2.49 -7.88
CA ALA A 88 -5.05 1.35 -8.47
C ALA A 88 -4.07 0.29 -8.95
N TYR A 89 -4.43 -0.97 -8.74
CA TYR A 89 -3.57 -2.13 -8.92
C TYR A 89 -4.05 -2.99 -10.08
N GLN A 90 -3.22 -3.89 -10.56
CA GLN A 90 -3.69 -4.86 -11.54
C GLN A 90 -4.86 -5.69 -10.97
N PRO A 91 -5.80 -6.15 -11.81
CA PRO A 91 -6.94 -6.94 -11.35
C PRO A 91 -6.50 -8.20 -10.60
N GLY A 92 -6.97 -8.36 -9.36
CA GLY A 92 -6.63 -9.48 -8.48
C GLY A 92 -5.24 -9.44 -7.85
N GLN A 93 -4.48 -8.34 -8.02
CA GLN A 93 -3.11 -8.20 -7.50
C GLN A 93 -3.01 -6.99 -6.57
N TRP A 94 -3.72 -7.04 -5.45
CA TRP A 94 -3.86 -5.91 -4.50
C TRP A 94 -2.61 -5.68 -3.64
N ASP A 95 -1.71 -6.66 -3.56
CA ASP A 95 -0.45 -6.64 -2.82
C ASP A 95 0.78 -6.40 -3.70
N VAL A 96 0.60 -6.37 -5.03
CA VAL A 96 1.67 -6.18 -6.02
C VAL A 96 1.77 -4.71 -6.38
N MET A 97 2.89 -4.08 -6.08
CA MET A 97 3.14 -2.68 -6.42
C MET A 97 3.59 -2.49 -7.87
N GLU A 98 4.23 -3.49 -8.46
CA GLU A 98 4.60 -3.46 -9.88
C GLU A 98 3.35 -3.20 -10.72
N ARG A 99 3.45 -2.26 -11.67
CA ARG A 99 2.36 -1.84 -12.55
C ARG A 99 1.16 -1.21 -11.84
N ARG A 100 1.27 -0.88 -10.55
CA ARG A 100 0.31 -0.01 -9.86
C ARG A 100 0.40 1.40 -10.45
N ILE A 101 -0.74 2.07 -10.54
CA ILE A 101 -0.81 3.47 -10.92
C ILE A 101 -1.08 4.33 -9.69
N ASN A 102 -0.52 5.54 -9.69
CA ASN A 102 -0.91 6.62 -8.79
C ASN A 102 -1.38 7.80 -9.66
N LEU A 103 -2.57 8.30 -9.37
CA LEU A 103 -3.14 9.50 -9.98
C LEU A 103 -3.50 10.46 -8.85
N THR A 104 -2.85 11.62 -8.83
CA THR A 104 -3.07 12.66 -7.83
C THR A 104 -3.44 13.97 -8.49
N GLY A 105 -4.12 14.83 -7.75
CA GLY A 105 -4.36 16.23 -8.14
C GLY A 105 -5.17 16.97 -7.09
N THR A 106 -5.11 18.30 -7.10
CA THR A 106 -5.84 19.14 -6.13
C THR A 106 -7.04 19.81 -6.77
N LEU A 107 -8.24 19.54 -6.25
CA LEU A 107 -9.47 20.21 -6.64
C LEU A 107 -9.64 21.49 -5.80
N PRO A 108 -10.24 22.56 -6.34
CA PRO A 108 -10.46 23.79 -5.57
C PRO A 108 -11.50 23.63 -4.45
N SER A 109 -12.35 22.61 -4.53
CA SER A 109 -13.38 22.28 -3.53
C SER A 109 -13.88 20.85 -3.75
N LEU A 110 -14.70 20.32 -2.83
CA LEU A 110 -15.37 19.03 -2.96
C LEU A 110 -16.54 19.07 -3.96
N ALA A 111 -16.23 19.32 -5.23
CA ALA A 111 -17.19 19.42 -6.31
C ALA A 111 -16.56 18.94 -7.64
N PRO A 112 -17.37 18.54 -8.63
CA PRO A 112 -16.85 18.24 -9.96
C PRO A 112 -16.05 19.43 -10.54
N GLY A 113 -14.94 19.12 -11.18
CA GLY A 113 -14.00 20.14 -11.66
C GLY A 113 -12.68 19.55 -12.13
N GLN A 114 -11.85 20.41 -12.70
CA GLN A 114 -10.48 20.05 -13.07
C GLN A 114 -9.55 20.26 -11.87
N ALA A 115 -8.69 19.28 -11.61
CA ALA A 115 -7.66 19.37 -10.59
C ALA A 115 -6.43 20.14 -11.12
N SER A 116 -5.80 20.92 -10.25
CA SER A 116 -4.46 21.48 -10.47
C SER A 116 -3.38 20.48 -10.04
N ASP A 117 -2.16 20.71 -10.54
CA ASP A 117 -0.95 19.98 -10.13
C ASP A 117 -1.10 18.45 -10.24
N ALA A 118 -1.92 18.02 -11.20
CA ALA A 118 -2.24 16.63 -11.35
C ALA A 118 -1.05 15.88 -11.95
N VAL A 119 -0.77 14.70 -11.40
CA VAL A 119 0.33 13.84 -11.80
C VAL A 119 -0.18 12.43 -11.99
N PHE A 120 0.27 11.78 -13.06
CA PHE A 120 0.08 10.35 -13.25
C PHE A 120 1.45 9.66 -13.13
N ALA A 121 1.49 8.57 -12.37
CA ALA A 121 2.64 7.69 -12.28
C ALA A 121 2.22 6.23 -12.46
N LEU A 122 3.02 5.45 -13.20
CA LEU A 122 2.95 4.00 -13.33
C LEU A 122 4.25 3.40 -12.79
N LEU A 123 4.16 2.62 -11.72
CA LEU A 123 5.32 1.95 -11.13
C LEU A 123 5.77 0.80 -12.02
N MET A 124 7.08 0.65 -12.22
CA MET A 124 7.66 -0.43 -13.01
C MET A 124 8.25 -1.55 -12.13
N GLU A 125 8.38 -1.32 -10.83
CA GLU A 125 8.96 -2.25 -9.86
C GLU A 125 8.22 -2.19 -8.52
N GLU A 126 8.53 -3.12 -7.60
CA GLU A 126 7.97 -3.23 -6.24
C GLU A 126 8.48 -2.16 -5.26
N ALA A 127 8.78 -0.95 -5.75
CA ALA A 127 9.34 0.14 -4.96
C ALA A 127 8.60 1.45 -5.21
N ILE A 128 8.09 2.07 -4.14
CA ILE A 128 7.40 3.38 -4.18
C ILE A 128 8.28 4.45 -4.84
N ASP A 129 9.56 4.48 -4.48
CA ASP A 129 10.54 5.45 -4.97
C ASP A 129 11.39 4.92 -6.14
N GLY A 130 11.03 3.76 -6.68
CA GLY A 130 11.77 3.10 -7.75
C GLY A 130 11.43 3.55 -9.17
N PRO A 131 12.00 2.86 -10.17
CA PRO A 131 11.72 3.05 -11.59
C PRO A 131 10.23 3.18 -11.91
N ARG A 132 9.86 4.25 -12.62
CA ARG A 132 8.46 4.56 -12.96
C ARG A 132 8.34 5.39 -14.24
N LEU A 133 7.19 5.28 -14.90
CA LEU A 133 6.75 6.26 -15.89
C LEU A 133 5.91 7.32 -15.21
N GLU A 134 6.25 8.59 -15.36
CA GLU A 134 5.58 9.69 -14.66
C GLU A 134 5.46 10.93 -15.55
N GLY A 135 4.39 11.71 -15.34
CA GLY A 135 4.26 12.99 -16.00
C GLY A 135 3.08 13.83 -15.49
N PRO A 136 3.06 15.13 -15.80
CA PRO A 136 1.90 15.98 -15.58
C PRO A 136 0.66 15.42 -16.27
N ALA A 137 -0.48 15.51 -15.57
CA ALA A 137 -1.76 15.03 -16.05
C ALA A 137 -2.78 16.18 -16.16
N VAL A 138 -3.75 16.00 -17.04
CA VAL A 138 -5.05 16.65 -16.94
C VAL A 138 -5.95 15.66 -16.20
N LEU A 139 -6.47 16.05 -15.05
CA LEU A 139 -7.40 15.25 -14.24
C LEU A 139 -8.69 16.04 -14.05
N ARG A 140 -9.82 15.45 -14.43
CA ARG A 140 -11.14 16.04 -14.25
C ARG A 140 -12.05 15.09 -13.48
N LEU A 141 -12.52 15.54 -12.32
CA LEU A 141 -13.58 14.91 -11.56
C LEU A 141 -14.92 15.31 -12.20
N THR A 142 -15.68 14.33 -12.69
CA THR A 142 -16.97 14.57 -13.38
C THR A 142 -18.16 14.30 -12.47
N ARG A 143 -17.98 13.47 -11.44
CA ARG A 143 -19.01 13.15 -10.45
C ARG A 143 -18.37 12.93 -9.09
N ILE A 144 -19.02 13.46 -8.06
CA ILE A 144 -18.76 13.14 -6.67
C ILE A 144 -20.06 13.08 -5.88
N GLU A 145 -20.21 12.03 -5.10
CA GLU A 145 -21.38 11.75 -4.28
C GLU A 145 -20.90 11.38 -2.88
N ARG A 146 -21.36 12.12 -1.86
CA ARG A 146 -21.17 11.83 -0.44
C ARG A 146 -22.51 12.06 0.25
N GLU A 147 -22.99 11.09 1.02
CA GLU A 147 -24.20 11.27 1.83
C GLU A 147 -23.81 11.83 3.20
N GLY A 148 -24.31 13.01 3.55
CA GLY A 148 -24.04 13.63 4.86
C GLY A 148 -22.55 13.73 5.18
N ASP A 149 -22.18 13.19 6.35
CA ASP A 149 -20.81 13.12 6.88
C ASP A 149 -20.18 11.73 6.71
N GLU A 150 -20.72 10.88 5.82
CA GLU A 150 -20.19 9.53 5.58
C GLU A 150 -18.69 9.55 5.25
N VAL A 151 -17.96 8.58 5.79
CA VAL A 151 -16.52 8.40 5.54
C VAL A 151 -16.24 7.99 4.10
N TYR A 152 -17.22 7.39 3.42
CA TYR A 152 -17.09 6.95 2.04
C TYR A 152 -18.09 7.68 1.14
N GLY A 153 -17.73 7.76 -0.13
CA GLY A 153 -18.61 8.21 -1.20
C GLY A 153 -18.13 7.68 -2.54
N LYS A 154 -18.69 8.18 -3.63
CA LYS A 154 -18.36 7.75 -4.99
C LYS A 154 -17.77 8.89 -5.78
N ALA A 155 -16.71 8.60 -6.53
CA ALA A 155 -16.08 9.53 -7.45
C ALA A 155 -15.97 8.90 -8.84
N ALA A 156 -16.17 9.73 -9.86
CA ALA A 156 -15.85 9.36 -11.24
C ALA A 156 -15.24 10.54 -11.98
N GLY A 157 -14.41 10.23 -12.97
CA GLY A 157 -13.69 11.25 -13.71
C GLY A 157 -12.91 10.70 -14.89
N ASP A 158 -12.19 11.60 -15.54
CA ASP A 158 -11.33 11.32 -16.68
C ASP A 158 -9.95 11.95 -16.49
N PHE A 159 -8.97 11.38 -17.19
CA PHE A 159 -7.62 11.87 -17.16
C PHE A 159 -6.88 11.64 -18.49
N SER A 160 -5.84 12.43 -18.71
CA SER A 160 -4.86 12.21 -19.77
C SER A 160 -3.49 12.71 -19.35
N ALA A 161 -2.43 12.03 -19.77
CA ALA A 161 -1.05 12.43 -19.51
C ALA A 161 -0.13 11.97 -20.64
N GLU A 162 1.07 12.55 -20.68
CA GLU A 162 2.23 12.00 -21.38
C GLU A 162 3.25 11.63 -20.30
N ILE A 163 3.56 10.35 -20.17
CA ILE A 163 4.37 9.81 -19.06
C ILE A 163 5.74 9.37 -19.55
N CYS A 164 6.79 9.86 -18.91
CA CYS A 164 8.18 9.64 -19.31
C CYS A 164 8.92 8.79 -18.27
N PRO A 165 10.00 8.09 -18.65
CA PRO A 165 10.89 7.43 -17.68
C PRO A 165 11.37 8.38 -16.58
N SER A 166 11.28 7.93 -15.33
CA SER A 166 11.64 8.64 -14.11
C SER A 166 12.05 7.63 -13.02
N GLY A 167 12.48 8.11 -11.86
CA GLY A 167 12.81 7.26 -10.70
C GLY A 167 14.01 6.33 -10.92
N GLY A 168 14.97 6.73 -11.76
CA GLY A 168 16.16 5.92 -12.07
C GLY A 168 15.98 4.92 -13.24
N MET A 169 14.88 4.99 -13.98
CA MET A 169 14.75 4.31 -15.27
C MET A 169 15.79 4.82 -16.28
N GLU A 170 16.21 3.95 -17.19
CA GLU A 170 16.93 4.36 -18.39
C GLU A 170 16.07 5.29 -19.26
N ASP A 171 16.72 6.23 -19.94
CA ASP A 171 16.04 7.15 -20.86
C ASP A 171 15.31 6.38 -21.96
N GLY A 172 14.11 6.85 -22.30
CA GLY A 172 13.22 6.19 -23.24
C GLY A 172 12.10 7.12 -23.71
N PRO A 173 11.24 6.66 -24.64
CA PRO A 173 10.15 7.48 -25.14
C PRO A 173 9.11 7.72 -24.04
N CYS A 174 8.52 8.92 -24.05
CA CYS A 174 7.31 9.16 -23.29
C CYS A 174 6.11 8.47 -23.95
N LEU A 175 5.18 7.97 -23.15
CA LEU A 175 4.01 7.23 -23.60
C LEU A 175 2.75 8.06 -23.34
N PRO A 176 1.84 8.18 -24.31
CA PRO A 176 0.54 8.80 -24.06
C PRO A 176 -0.34 7.85 -23.26
N ILE A 177 -1.11 8.40 -22.33
CA ILE A 177 -2.16 7.69 -21.61
C ILE A 177 -3.41 8.55 -21.48
N SER A 178 -4.58 7.93 -21.65
CA SER A 178 -5.87 8.59 -21.34
C SER A 178 -6.89 7.58 -20.87
N GLY A 179 -7.78 7.98 -19.98
CA GLY A 179 -8.70 7.04 -19.37
C GLY A 179 -9.77 7.68 -18.51
N ARG A 180 -10.47 6.81 -17.78
CA ARG A 180 -11.52 7.16 -16.83
C ARG A 180 -11.42 6.31 -15.58
N PHE A 181 -11.95 6.83 -14.48
CA PHE A 181 -12.09 6.09 -13.24
C PHE A 181 -13.54 6.16 -12.74
N GLU A 182 -13.94 5.12 -12.02
CA GLU A 182 -15.17 5.06 -11.23
C GLU A 182 -14.87 4.22 -10.00
N THR A 183 -14.87 4.86 -8.83
CA THR A 183 -14.46 4.24 -7.57
C THR A 183 -15.18 4.85 -6.40
N GLU A 184 -15.36 4.07 -5.35
CA GLU A 184 -15.55 4.65 -4.02
C GLU A 184 -14.29 5.42 -3.61
N VAL A 185 -14.47 6.44 -2.77
CA VAL A 185 -13.40 7.25 -2.19
C VAL A 185 -13.64 7.41 -0.70
N GLN A 186 -12.58 7.33 0.08
CA GLN A 186 -12.59 7.65 1.50
C GLN A 186 -12.35 9.16 1.68
N PHE A 187 -13.12 9.79 2.57
CA PHE A 187 -12.97 11.19 2.96
C PHE A 187 -12.23 11.26 4.30
N ASP A 188 -10.96 11.65 4.26
CA ASP A 188 -10.12 11.75 5.46
C ASP A 188 -10.14 13.18 6.01
N ASN A 189 -10.55 13.30 7.28
CA ASN A 189 -10.64 14.56 8.03
C ASN A 189 -11.46 15.69 7.36
N MET A 190 -12.60 15.36 6.74
CA MET A 190 -13.49 16.32 6.07
C MET A 190 -14.94 16.31 6.56
#